data_AF-A0A5J5B4H6-F1
#
_entry.id   AF-A0A5J5B4H6-F1
#
_cell.length_a   1.000
_cell.length_b   1.000
_cell.length_c   1.000
_cell.angle_alpha   90.00
_cell.angle_beta   90.00
_cell.angle_gamma   90.00
#
_symmetry.space_group_name_H-M   'P 1'
#
loop_
_entity.id
_entity.type
_entity.pdbx_description
1 polymer ?
#
loop_
_entity_poly.entity_id
_entity_poly.type
_entity_poly.pdbx_seq_one_letter_code
_entity_poly.pdbx_strand_id
1 'polypeptide(L)'
;MRGAKGPIHTVSTWLRRQPPKMKAFLAVVSGMAALVFLRMVVHDHDNLFVAAEAVHAIGICVLIYKLTKEKTCAGLSLKSQELTALFLAVRLYCSFVMEYDIHTLLDLATLGTTVWVIYMIRFKLKSSYMDEKDNFAIYYVVIPCLLLSLAIHPSTQHHIFNRICWAFCVYLEAVSVLPQLRVMQNTKIVEPFTAHYVFALGVARFLSCAHWILQV
;
A
#
# COMPACT_ATOMS: atom_id res chain seq x y z
N MET A 1 -8.26 42.86 -15.90
CA MET A 1 -6.97 42.18 -16.19
C MET A 1 -7.09 40.71 -15.79
N ARG A 2 -7.04 39.77 -16.74
CA ARG A 2 -7.03 38.32 -16.43
C ARG A 2 -5.64 37.95 -15.93
N GLY A 3 -5.49 37.65 -14.64
CA GLY A 3 -4.22 37.23 -14.05
C GLY A 3 -3.64 36.03 -14.81
N ALA A 4 -2.35 36.10 -15.15
CA ALA A 4 -1.64 35.03 -15.82
C ALA A 4 -1.79 33.74 -15.00
N LYS A 5 -2.39 32.71 -15.58
CA LYS A 5 -2.57 31.42 -14.89
C LYS A 5 -1.18 30.79 -14.72
N GLY A 6 -0.78 30.56 -13.48
CA GLY A 6 0.53 29.97 -13.18
C GLY A 6 0.74 28.63 -13.90
N PRO A 7 2.00 28.26 -14.22
CA PRO A 7 2.32 27.07 -15.01
C PRO A 7 1.72 25.79 -14.41
N ILE A 8 1.71 25.67 -13.08
CA ILE A 8 1.12 24.54 -12.35
C ILE A 8 -0.39 24.44 -12.60
N HIS A 9 -1.10 25.56 -12.61
CA HIS A 9 -2.54 25.57 -12.87
C HIS A 9 -2.85 25.14 -14.31
N THR A 10 -2.03 25.58 -15.28
CA THR A 10 -2.18 25.21 -16.69
C THR A 10 -1.96 23.71 -16.89
N VAL A 11 -0.90 23.15 -16.31
CA VAL A 11 -0.60 21.71 -16.36
C VAL A 11 -1.70 20.88 -15.67
N SER A 12 -2.13 21.29 -14.47
CA SER A 12 -3.22 20.60 -13.75
C SER A 12 -4.53 20.59 -14.54
N THR A 13 -4.88 21.71 -15.17
CA THR A 13 -6.09 21.81 -16.01
C THR A 13 -5.98 20.93 -17.25
N TRP A 14 -4.81 20.89 -17.89
CA TRP A 14 -4.56 20.04 -19.05
C TRP A 14 -4.64 18.55 -18.69
N LEU A 15 -4.01 18.13 -17.58
CA LEU A 15 -3.99 16.74 -17.13
C LEU A 15 -5.41 16.23 -16.83
N ARG A 16 -6.24 17.07 -16.21
CA ARG A 16 -7.65 16.73 -15.94
C ARG A 16 -8.45 16.42 -17.21
N ARG A 17 -8.15 17.08 -18.33
CA ARG A 17 -8.82 16.91 -19.63
C ARG A 17 -8.36 15.70 -20.42
N GLN A 18 -7.26 15.06 -20.03
CA GLN A 18 -6.73 13.91 -20.77
C GLN A 18 -7.63 12.66 -20.64
N PRO A 19 -7.68 11.81 -21.69
CA PRO A 19 -8.41 10.56 -21.65
C PRO A 19 -7.80 9.58 -20.64
N PRO A 20 -8.56 8.60 -20.12
CA PRO A 20 -8.07 7.66 -19.10
C PRO A 20 -6.80 6.91 -19.52
N LYS A 21 -6.70 6.52 -20.80
CA LYS A 21 -5.51 5.87 -21.37
C LYS A 21 -4.26 6.75 -21.27
N MET A 22 -4.38 8.04 -21.57
CA MET A 22 -3.27 8.99 -21.48
C MET A 22 -2.87 9.24 -20.02
N LYS A 23 -3.85 9.33 -19.10
CA LYS A 23 -3.55 9.45 -17.67
C LYS A 23 -2.80 8.24 -17.15
N ALA A 24 -3.19 7.03 -17.54
CA ALA A 24 -2.49 5.81 -17.21
C ALA A 24 -1.06 5.80 -17.79
N PHE A 25 -0.90 6.16 -19.07
CA PHE A 25 0.41 6.26 -19.71
C PHE A 25 1.33 7.25 -18.98
N LEU A 26 0.84 8.47 -18.69
CA LEU A 26 1.60 9.49 -17.96
C LEU A 26 1.98 9.01 -16.56
N ALA A 27 1.06 8.32 -15.86
CA ALA A 27 1.35 7.74 -14.55
C ALA A 27 2.48 6.70 -14.63
N VAL A 28 2.44 5.79 -15.61
CA VAL A 28 3.49 4.78 -15.83
C VAL A 28 4.84 5.46 -16.13
N VAL A 29 4.87 6.41 -17.07
CA VAL A 29 6.10 7.14 -17.42
C VAL A 29 6.66 7.89 -16.21
N SER A 30 5.80 8.54 -15.42
CA SER A 30 6.23 9.23 -14.20
C SER A 30 6.79 8.27 -13.14
N GLY A 31 6.19 7.10 -12.98
CA GLY A 31 6.68 6.05 -12.08
C GLY A 31 8.04 5.50 -12.53
N MET A 32 8.21 5.22 -13.82
CA MET A 32 9.49 4.79 -14.38
C MET A 32 10.57 5.86 -14.23
N ALA A 33 10.24 7.13 -14.50
CA ALA A 33 11.16 8.24 -14.31
C ALA A 33 11.57 8.40 -12.83
N ALA A 34 10.63 8.23 -11.90
CA ALA A 34 10.91 8.25 -10.47
C ALA A 34 11.84 7.10 -10.05
N LEU A 35 11.65 5.88 -10.57
CA LEU A 35 12.57 4.75 -10.32
C LEU A 35 13.98 5.04 -10.84
N VAL A 36 14.12 5.56 -12.06
CA VAL A 36 15.41 5.93 -12.64
C VAL A 36 16.08 7.04 -11.83
N PHE A 37 15.31 8.05 -11.39
CA PHE A 37 15.81 9.10 -10.52
C PHE A 37 16.29 8.56 -9.16
N LEU A 38 15.51 7.69 -8.51
CA LEU A 38 15.89 7.06 -7.25
C LEU A 38 17.19 6.24 -7.41
N ARG A 39 17.34 5.51 -8.52
CA ARG A 39 18.58 4.79 -8.85
C ARG A 39 19.81 5.70 -8.95
N MET A 40 19.63 6.90 -9.49
CA MET A 40 20.73 7.85 -9.66
C MET A 40 21.10 8.56 -8.35
N VAL A 41 20.12 8.83 -7.48
CA VAL A 41 20.31 9.64 -6.27
C VAL A 41 20.67 8.78 -5.05
N VAL A 42 20.03 7.62 -4.89
CA VAL A 42 20.20 6.80 -3.71
C VAL A 42 21.30 5.76 -3.96
N HIS A 43 22.48 6.04 -3.43
CA HIS A 43 23.61 5.10 -3.46
C HIS A 43 23.43 3.95 -2.46
N ASP A 44 22.85 4.23 -1.30
CA ASP A 44 22.62 3.25 -0.24
C ASP A 44 21.12 2.93 -0.15
N HIS A 45 20.79 1.75 -0.65
CA HIS A 45 19.43 1.28 -0.88
C HIS A 45 18.69 1.01 0.43
N ASP A 46 19.40 0.87 1.55
CA ASP A 46 18.82 0.69 2.88
C ASP A 46 18.08 1.95 3.34
N ASN A 47 18.48 3.12 2.85
CA ASN A 47 17.76 4.38 3.09
C ASN A 47 16.36 4.40 2.48
N LEU A 48 16.14 3.70 1.36
CA LEU A 48 14.80 3.57 0.75
C LEU A 48 13.88 2.74 1.63
N PHE A 49 14.43 1.67 2.22
CA PHE A 49 13.70 0.82 3.13
C PHE A 49 13.30 1.59 4.40
N VAL A 50 14.26 2.27 5.03
CA VAL A 50 13.98 3.10 6.22
C VAL A 50 12.95 4.19 5.92
N ALA A 51 13.04 4.83 4.76
CA ALA A 51 12.05 5.82 4.33
C ALA A 51 10.66 5.20 4.11
N ALA A 52 10.58 4.01 3.51
CA ALA A 52 9.32 3.29 3.32
C ALA A 52 8.64 3.00 4.67
N GLU A 53 9.39 2.47 5.62
CA GLU A 53 8.89 2.14 6.96
C GLU A 53 8.48 3.39 7.74
N ALA A 54 9.26 4.47 7.67
CA ALA A 54 8.90 5.74 8.32
C ALA A 54 7.59 6.32 7.76
N VAL A 55 7.43 6.33 6.43
CA VAL A 55 6.20 6.81 5.79
C VAL A 55 5.01 5.91 6.15
N HIS A 56 5.22 4.60 6.23
CA HIS A 56 4.19 3.64 6.63
C HIS A 56 3.73 3.90 8.06
N ALA A 57 4.66 4.08 9.00
CA ALA A 57 4.37 4.41 10.40
C ALA A 57 3.58 5.72 10.53
N ILE A 58 3.93 6.76 9.77
CA ILE A 58 3.16 8.02 9.72
C ILE A 58 1.73 7.77 9.24
N GLY A 59 1.55 6.97 8.18
CA GLY A 59 0.24 6.58 7.69
C GLY A 59 -0.60 5.89 8.77
N ILE A 60 -0.01 4.95 9.50
CA ILE A 60 -0.66 4.25 10.62
C ILE A 60 -1.06 5.23 11.73
N CYS A 61 -0.18 6.17 12.10
CA CYS A 61 -0.49 7.21 13.10
C CYS A 61 -1.71 8.06 12.68
N VAL A 62 -1.77 8.49 11.42
CA VAL A 62 -2.92 9.23 10.86
C VAL A 62 -4.20 8.39 10.94
N LEU A 63 -4.12 7.10 10.63
CA LEU A 63 -5.24 6.18 10.70
C LEU A 63 -5.73 5.99 12.14
N ILE A 64 -4.82 5.77 13.10
CA ILE A 64 -5.15 5.65 14.53
C ILE A 64 -5.82 6.93 15.03
N TYR A 65 -5.28 8.09 14.67
CA TYR A 65 -5.85 9.39 15.04
C TYR A 65 -7.31 9.49 14.56
N LYS A 66 -7.56 9.18 13.27
CA LYS A 66 -8.90 9.18 12.69
C LYS A 66 -9.86 8.26 13.45
N LEU A 67 -9.49 6.99 13.66
CA LEU A 67 -10.38 6.02 14.32
C LEU A 67 -10.64 6.39 15.80
N THR A 68 -9.67 7.02 16.45
CA THR A 68 -9.75 7.34 17.89
C THR A 68 -10.43 8.67 18.18
N LYS A 69 -10.11 9.72 17.41
CA LYS A 69 -10.57 11.11 17.63
C LYS A 69 -11.80 11.44 16.80
N GLU A 70 -11.78 11.14 15.50
CA GLU A 70 -12.94 11.40 14.61
C GLU A 70 -14.03 10.34 14.75
N LYS A 71 -13.74 9.19 15.38
CA LYS A 71 -14.69 8.10 15.64
C LYS A 71 -15.46 7.67 14.37
N THR A 72 -14.77 7.63 13.24
CA THR A 72 -15.35 7.20 11.96
C THR A 72 -14.37 6.35 11.17
N CYS A 73 -14.88 5.32 10.51
CA CYS A 73 -14.14 4.53 9.51
C CYS A 73 -14.64 4.77 8.08
N ALA A 74 -15.40 5.84 7.84
CA ALA A 74 -15.89 6.19 6.51
C ALA A 74 -14.74 6.26 5.48
N GLY A 75 -14.95 5.66 4.31
CA GLY A 75 -13.95 5.63 3.24
C GLY A 75 -12.74 4.69 3.46
N LEU A 76 -12.71 3.90 4.55
CA LEU A 76 -11.73 2.81 4.71
C LEU A 76 -12.30 1.50 4.17
N SER A 77 -11.47 0.73 3.47
CA SER A 77 -11.78 -0.62 3.01
C SER A 77 -11.35 -1.63 4.08
N LEU A 78 -12.31 -2.39 4.59
CA LEU A 78 -12.04 -3.51 5.49
C LEU A 78 -11.23 -4.59 4.76
N LYS A 79 -11.55 -4.82 3.49
CA LYS A 79 -10.90 -5.84 2.65
C LYS A 79 -9.42 -5.55 2.43
N SER A 80 -9.04 -4.29 2.28
CA SER A 80 -7.62 -3.91 2.20
C SER A 80 -6.88 -4.15 3.52
N GLN A 81 -7.54 -3.91 4.66
CA GLN A 81 -6.95 -4.21 5.98
C GLN A 81 -6.79 -5.73 6.19
N GLU A 82 -7.76 -6.53 5.76
CA GLU A 82 -7.69 -8.00 5.83
C GLU A 82 -6.58 -8.58 4.95
N LEU A 83 -6.45 -8.08 3.72
CA LEU A 83 -5.32 -8.42 2.85
C LEU A 83 -3.99 -8.02 3.49
N THR A 84 -3.96 -6.87 4.17
CA THR A 84 -2.78 -6.37 4.88
C THR A 84 -2.39 -7.28 6.04
N ALA A 85 -3.36 -7.67 6.87
CA ALA A 85 -3.14 -8.62 7.93
C ALA A 85 -2.67 -9.99 7.40
N LEU A 86 -3.23 -10.46 6.28
CA LEU A 86 -2.84 -11.73 5.66
C LEU A 86 -1.38 -11.74 5.22
N PHE A 87 -0.94 -10.75 4.44
CA PHE A 87 0.46 -10.75 4.00
C PHE A 87 1.43 -10.52 5.16
N LEU A 88 1.08 -9.67 6.14
CA LEU A 88 1.91 -9.44 7.33
C LEU A 88 2.04 -10.71 8.18
N ALA A 89 0.96 -11.49 8.33
CA ALA A 89 1.03 -12.77 9.04
C ALA A 89 1.97 -13.77 8.35
N VAL A 90 1.89 -13.87 7.02
CA VAL A 90 2.80 -14.73 6.25
C VAL A 90 4.25 -14.21 6.30
N ARG A 91 4.45 -12.90 6.20
CA ARG A 91 5.77 -12.28 6.34
C ARG A 91 6.38 -12.53 7.71
N LEU A 92 5.61 -12.33 8.77
CA LEU A 92 6.06 -12.57 10.13
C LEU A 92 6.49 -14.03 10.32
N TYR A 93 5.72 -14.99 9.78
CA TYR A 93 6.13 -16.39 9.73
C TYR A 93 7.46 -16.58 8.98
N CYS A 94 7.61 -16.01 7.79
CA CYS A 94 8.85 -16.08 7.02
C CYS A 94 10.02 -15.46 7.80
N SER A 95 9.83 -14.32 8.46
CA SER A 95 10.85 -13.67 9.29
C SER A 95 11.29 -14.60 10.43
N PHE A 96 10.36 -15.15 11.22
CA PHE A 96 10.72 -16.08 12.29
C PHE A 96 11.51 -17.31 11.82
N VAL A 97 11.23 -17.81 10.62
CA VAL A 97 11.85 -19.03 10.08
C VAL A 97 13.15 -18.74 9.30
N MET A 98 13.27 -17.58 8.67
CA MET A 98 14.38 -17.24 7.78
C MET A 98 15.32 -16.18 8.36
N GLU A 99 14.79 -15.15 9.03
CA GLU A 99 15.49 -13.91 9.39
C GLU A 99 15.02 -13.40 10.77
N TYR A 100 15.76 -13.75 11.82
CA TYR A 100 15.41 -13.39 13.21
C TYR A 100 15.91 -11.98 13.55
N ASP A 101 15.42 -10.97 12.83
CA ASP A 101 15.92 -9.58 12.91
C ASP A 101 14.88 -8.58 13.45
N ILE A 102 15.30 -7.33 13.66
CA ILE A 102 14.48 -6.18 14.09
C ILE A 102 13.25 -5.97 13.20
N HIS A 103 13.30 -6.39 11.94
CA HIS A 103 12.18 -6.41 11.00
C HIS A 103 10.99 -7.22 11.52
N THR A 104 11.24 -8.33 12.23
CA THR A 104 10.21 -9.16 12.88
C THR A 104 9.37 -8.35 13.87
N LEU A 105 10.02 -7.46 14.64
CA LEU A 105 9.33 -6.62 15.63
C LEU A 105 8.46 -5.56 14.94
N LEU A 106 8.94 -4.99 13.85
CA LEU A 106 8.21 -3.98 13.08
C LEU A 106 6.98 -4.58 12.39
N ASP A 107 7.14 -5.77 11.79
CA ASP A 107 6.03 -6.53 11.20
C ASP A 107 5.00 -6.93 12.25
N LEU A 108 5.45 -7.37 13.43
CA LEU A 108 4.57 -7.71 14.55
C LEU A 108 3.77 -6.48 15.02
N ALA A 109 4.43 -5.32 15.21
CA ALA A 109 3.77 -4.08 15.61
C ALA A 109 2.75 -3.61 14.56
N THR A 110 3.11 -3.72 13.28
CA THR A 110 2.24 -3.36 12.15
C THR A 110 1.04 -4.30 12.05
N LEU A 111 1.24 -5.61 12.23
CA LEU A 111 0.17 -6.61 12.25
C LEU A 111 -0.78 -6.37 13.42
N GLY A 112 -0.26 -6.16 14.63
CA GLY A 112 -1.06 -5.85 15.82
C GLY A 112 -1.92 -4.60 15.62
N THR A 113 -1.35 -3.55 15.02
CA THR A 113 -2.09 -2.33 14.72
C THR A 113 -3.16 -2.56 13.64
N THR A 114 -2.86 -3.35 12.61
CA THR A 114 -3.82 -3.69 11.54
C THR A 114 -4.98 -4.51 12.10
N VAL A 115 -4.72 -5.49 12.97
CA VAL A 115 -5.76 -6.26 13.66
C VAL A 115 -6.63 -5.34 14.54
N TRP A 116 -6.04 -4.38 15.24
CA TRP A 116 -6.79 -3.37 15.99
C TRP A 116 -7.67 -2.51 15.08
N VAL A 117 -7.18 -2.08 13.92
CA VAL A 117 -7.99 -1.36 12.92
C VAL A 117 -9.18 -2.21 12.44
N ILE A 118 -8.94 -3.48 12.11
CA ILE A 118 -9.99 -4.43 11.71
C ILE A 118 -11.05 -4.56 12.81
N TYR A 119 -10.61 -4.70 14.07
CA TYR A 119 -11.51 -4.73 15.23
C TYR A 119 -12.34 -3.44 15.34
N MET A 120 -11.70 -2.28 15.19
CA MET A 120 -12.39 -0.99 15.23
C MET A 120 -13.46 -0.89 14.14
N ILE A 121 -13.17 -1.29 12.90
CA ILE A 121 -14.13 -1.27 11.79
C ILE A 121 -15.28 -2.26 12.03
N ARG A 122 -14.98 -3.50 12.41
CA ARG A 122 -15.99 -4.57 12.54
C ARG A 122 -16.92 -4.40 13.73
N PHE A 123 -16.44 -3.85 14.84
CA PHE A 123 -17.18 -3.82 16.11
C PHE A 123 -17.49 -2.41 16.62
N LYS A 124 -16.50 -1.52 16.71
CA LYS A 124 -16.68 -0.21 17.37
C LYS A 124 -17.28 0.86 16.44
N LEU A 125 -16.90 0.85 15.16
CA LEU A 125 -17.24 1.88 14.17
C LEU A 125 -18.06 1.33 13.01
N LYS A 126 -18.67 0.15 13.19
CA LYS A 126 -19.45 -0.57 12.18
C LYS A 126 -20.53 0.30 11.52
N SER A 127 -21.14 1.23 12.27
CA SER A 127 -22.17 2.13 11.74
C SER A 127 -21.66 3.11 10.66
N SER A 128 -20.37 3.49 10.73
CA SER A 128 -19.74 4.38 9.76
C SER A 128 -19.09 3.65 8.57
N TYR A 129 -19.08 2.31 8.60
CA TYR A 129 -18.50 1.48 7.56
C TYR A 129 -19.41 1.40 6.33
N MET A 130 -18.85 1.65 5.16
CA MET A 130 -19.58 1.75 3.89
C MET A 130 -19.54 0.43 3.11
N ASP A 131 -20.19 -0.61 3.61
CA ASP A 131 -20.12 -1.97 3.05
C ASP A 131 -20.47 -2.05 1.55
N GLU A 132 -21.52 -1.32 1.13
CA GLU A 132 -21.95 -1.27 -0.28
C GLU A 132 -20.86 -0.73 -1.23
N LYS A 133 -19.96 0.12 -0.71
CA LYS A 133 -18.85 0.70 -1.47
C LYS A 133 -17.62 -0.19 -1.49
N ASP A 134 -17.43 -1.04 -0.49
CA ASP A 134 -16.32 -2.00 -0.38
C ASP A 134 -16.66 -3.33 -1.06
N ASN A 135 -17.06 -3.26 -2.34
CA ASN A 135 -17.52 -4.41 -3.13
C ASN A 135 -16.41 -5.16 -3.88
N PHE A 136 -15.14 -4.86 -3.60
CA PHE A 136 -14.01 -5.53 -4.25
C PHE A 136 -13.92 -7.00 -3.79
N ALA A 137 -13.69 -7.96 -4.69
CA ALA A 137 -13.59 -9.35 -4.28
C ALA A 137 -12.13 -9.73 -3.99
N ILE A 138 -11.84 -10.15 -2.76
CA ILE A 138 -10.47 -10.43 -2.29
C ILE A 138 -9.77 -11.52 -3.14
N TYR A 139 -10.52 -12.50 -3.65
CA TYR A 139 -9.97 -13.58 -4.46
C TYR A 139 -9.34 -13.12 -5.77
N TYR A 140 -9.76 -11.97 -6.33
CA TYR A 140 -9.12 -11.37 -7.52
C TYR A 140 -7.68 -10.93 -7.26
N VAL A 141 -7.29 -10.81 -6.00
CA VAL A 141 -5.93 -10.45 -5.58
C VAL A 141 -5.20 -11.68 -5.07
N VAL A 142 -5.81 -12.44 -4.15
CA VAL A 142 -5.15 -13.58 -3.51
C VAL A 142 -4.79 -14.70 -4.50
N ILE A 143 -5.70 -15.05 -5.42
CA ILE A 143 -5.48 -16.17 -6.35
C ILE A 143 -4.33 -15.86 -7.32
N PRO A 144 -4.29 -14.70 -8.02
CA PRO A 144 -3.15 -14.37 -8.86
C PRO A 144 -1.82 -14.31 -8.11
N CYS A 145 -1.79 -13.75 -6.89
CA CYS A 145 -0.58 -13.71 -6.07
C CYS A 145 -0.09 -15.12 -5.71
N LEU A 146 -0.99 -16.04 -5.39
CA LEU A 146 -0.66 -17.44 -5.09
C LEU A 146 -0.15 -18.19 -6.32
N LEU A 147 -0.81 -18.05 -7.46
CA LEU A 147 -0.37 -18.69 -8.70
C LEU A 147 1.00 -18.14 -9.15
N LEU A 148 1.19 -16.82 -9.03
CA LEU A 148 2.46 -16.18 -9.36
C LEU A 148 3.56 -16.62 -8.41
N SER A 149 3.30 -16.75 -7.10
CA SER A 149 4.31 -17.22 -6.14
C SER A 149 4.70 -18.69 -6.31
N LEU A 150 3.80 -19.52 -6.87
CA LEU A 150 4.13 -20.89 -7.25
C LEU A 150 5.02 -20.96 -8.50
N ALA A 151 4.81 -20.05 -9.46
CA ALA A 151 5.56 -20.02 -10.71
C ALA A 151 6.88 -19.24 -10.61
N ILE A 152 6.89 -18.15 -9.86
CA ILE A 152 8.00 -17.21 -9.72
C ILE A 152 8.23 -17.00 -8.22
N HIS A 153 9.32 -17.59 -7.73
CA HIS A 153 9.80 -17.39 -6.37
C HIS A 153 11.33 -17.40 -6.38
N PRO A 154 12.00 -16.67 -5.48
CA PRO A 154 13.45 -16.52 -5.50
C PRO A 154 14.16 -17.87 -5.32
N SER A 155 15.35 -18.05 -5.89
CA SER A 155 16.16 -19.29 -5.81
C SER A 155 17.18 -19.27 -4.69
N THR A 156 16.68 -19.15 -3.46
CA THR A 156 17.50 -19.20 -2.23
C THR A 156 17.64 -20.63 -1.69
N GLN A 157 18.53 -20.82 -0.70
CA GLN A 157 18.80 -22.13 -0.08
C GLN A 157 17.69 -22.61 0.88
N HIS A 158 16.69 -21.77 1.17
CA HIS A 158 15.60 -22.14 2.07
C HIS A 158 14.65 -23.17 1.43
N HIS A 159 13.89 -23.85 2.28
CA HIS A 159 12.84 -24.78 1.82
C HIS A 159 11.89 -24.12 0.82
N ILE A 160 11.49 -24.88 -0.21
CA ILE A 160 10.58 -24.43 -1.28
C ILE A 160 9.32 -23.78 -0.73
N PHE A 161 8.75 -24.32 0.35
CA PHE A 161 7.57 -23.76 1.00
C PHE A 161 7.80 -22.33 1.49
N ASN A 162 8.91 -22.08 2.21
CA ASN A 162 9.24 -20.75 2.72
C ASN A 162 9.48 -19.75 1.59
N ARG A 163 10.12 -20.20 0.50
CA ARG A 163 10.35 -19.39 -0.71
C ARG A 163 9.05 -18.96 -1.38
N ILE A 164 8.08 -19.87 -1.48
CA ILE A 164 6.75 -19.60 -2.04
C ILE A 164 5.96 -18.67 -1.11
N CYS A 165 5.97 -18.92 0.21
CA CYS A 165 5.31 -18.07 1.20
C CYS A 165 5.86 -16.64 1.19
N TRP A 166 7.17 -16.50 1.09
CA TRP A 166 7.84 -15.21 1.00
C TRP A 166 7.45 -14.48 -0.29
N ALA A 167 7.51 -15.15 -1.45
CA ALA A 167 7.08 -14.56 -2.72
C ALA A 167 5.60 -14.16 -2.68
N PHE A 168 4.75 -15.00 -2.09
CA PHE A 168 3.32 -14.72 -1.91
C PHE A 168 3.08 -13.45 -1.09
N CYS A 169 3.76 -13.27 0.06
CA CYS A 169 3.52 -12.10 0.90
C CYS A 169 4.03 -10.81 0.24
N VAL A 170 5.16 -10.85 -0.48
CA VAL A 170 5.67 -9.71 -1.25
C VAL A 170 4.71 -9.33 -2.38
N TYR A 171 4.22 -10.31 -3.15
CA TYR A 171 3.26 -10.05 -4.21
C TYR A 171 1.95 -9.51 -3.64
N LEU A 172 1.44 -10.10 -2.57
CA LEU A 172 0.20 -9.67 -1.94
C LEU A 172 0.30 -8.25 -1.37
N GLU A 173 1.43 -7.88 -0.76
CA GLU A 173 1.69 -6.52 -0.27
C GLU A 173 1.60 -5.47 -1.38
N ALA A 174 2.14 -5.77 -2.58
CA ALA A 174 2.17 -4.84 -3.69
C ALA A 174 0.76 -4.46 -4.19
N VAL A 175 -0.21 -5.37 -4.05
CA VAL A 175 -1.57 -5.21 -4.60
C VAL A 175 -2.67 -5.12 -3.53
N SER A 176 -2.36 -5.26 -2.24
CA SER A 176 -3.35 -5.24 -1.16
C SER A 176 -4.10 -3.90 -1.02
N VAL A 177 -3.59 -2.82 -1.61
CA VAL A 177 -4.20 -1.48 -1.60
C VAL A 177 -5.36 -1.32 -2.58
N LEU A 178 -5.53 -2.25 -3.54
CA LEU A 178 -6.55 -2.15 -4.59
C LEU A 178 -7.99 -1.98 -4.08
N PRO A 179 -8.46 -2.72 -3.06
CA PRO A 179 -9.79 -2.50 -2.48
C PRO A 179 -9.97 -1.08 -1.92
N GLN A 180 -8.94 -0.54 -1.27
CA GLN A 180 -8.96 0.82 -0.72
C GLN A 180 -9.11 1.89 -1.80
N LEU A 181 -8.37 1.75 -2.90
CA LEU A 181 -8.50 2.65 -4.06
C LEU A 181 -9.89 2.55 -4.69
N ARG A 182 -10.46 1.35 -4.77
CA ARG A 182 -11.82 1.11 -5.29
C ARG A 182 -12.87 1.81 -4.42
N VAL A 183 -12.77 1.72 -3.10
CA VAL A 183 -13.67 2.43 -2.17
C VAL A 183 -13.57 3.94 -2.40
N MET A 184 -12.36 4.50 -2.51
CA MET A 184 -12.20 5.94 -2.75
C MET A 184 -12.82 6.39 -4.06
N GLN A 185 -12.70 5.59 -5.13
CA GLN A 185 -13.38 5.86 -6.40
C GLN A 185 -14.90 5.80 -6.27
N ASN A 186 -15.42 4.84 -5.50
CA ASN A 186 -16.86 4.64 -5.31
C ASN A 186 -17.51 5.70 -4.40
N THR A 187 -16.75 6.32 -3.49
CA THR A 187 -17.26 7.19 -2.43
C THR A 187 -17.49 8.65 -2.86
N LYS A 188 -17.01 9.09 -4.03
CA LYS A 188 -17.15 10.47 -4.59
C LYS A 188 -16.60 11.62 -3.74
N ILE A 189 -16.68 11.57 -2.41
CA ILE A 189 -16.12 12.52 -1.45
C ILE A 189 -15.14 11.76 -0.56
N VAL A 190 -13.85 12.04 -0.73
CA VAL A 190 -12.81 11.43 0.10
C VAL A 190 -12.48 12.41 1.24
N GLU A 191 -12.62 11.94 2.48
CA GLU A 191 -12.20 12.71 3.65
C GLU A 191 -10.69 12.96 3.61
N PRO A 192 -10.22 14.18 3.96
CA PRO A 192 -8.80 14.52 3.90
C PRO A 192 -7.90 13.53 4.65
N PHE A 193 -8.26 13.11 5.87
CA PHE A 193 -7.45 12.16 6.65
C PHE A 193 -7.28 10.81 5.94
N THR A 194 -8.35 10.29 5.32
CA THR A 194 -8.26 9.06 4.50
C THR A 194 -7.34 9.26 3.32
N ALA A 195 -7.43 10.41 2.65
CA ALA A 195 -6.56 10.71 1.50
C ALA A 195 -5.07 10.74 1.91
N HIS A 196 -4.73 11.40 3.02
CA HIS A 196 -3.35 11.45 3.51
C HIS A 196 -2.84 10.07 3.93
N TYR A 197 -3.65 9.28 4.64
CA TYR A 197 -3.32 7.90 4.99
C TYR A 197 -3.04 7.05 3.75
N VAL A 198 -3.96 7.03 2.78
CA VAL A 198 -3.82 6.21 1.57
C VAL A 198 -2.66 6.68 0.70
N PHE A 199 -2.41 8.00 0.65
CA PHE A 199 -1.25 8.55 -0.03
C PHE A 199 0.06 8.08 0.63
N ALA A 200 0.18 8.21 1.95
CA ALA A 200 1.35 7.74 2.69
C ALA A 200 1.56 6.23 2.49
N LEU A 201 0.49 5.44 2.59
CA LEU A 201 0.53 4.01 2.30
C LEU A 201 1.03 3.73 0.88
N GLY A 202 0.53 4.46 -0.12
CA GLY A 202 0.98 4.33 -1.51
C GLY A 202 2.45 4.67 -1.71
N VAL A 203 2.95 5.74 -1.07
CA VAL A 203 4.37 6.13 -1.10
C VAL A 203 5.24 5.07 -0.44
N ALA A 204 4.85 4.58 0.75
CA ALA A 204 5.58 3.52 1.44
C ALA A 204 5.72 2.28 0.53
N ARG A 205 4.63 1.81 -0.09
CA ARG A 205 4.67 0.65 -0.98
C ARG A 205 5.49 0.88 -2.25
N PHE A 206 5.45 2.10 -2.81
CA PHE A 206 6.31 2.45 -3.95
C PHE A 206 7.79 2.40 -3.57
N LEU A 207 8.16 2.93 -2.40
CA LEU A 207 9.54 2.92 -1.91
C LEU A 207 10.02 1.49 -1.60
N SER A 208 9.19 0.66 -0.97
CA SER A 208 9.50 -0.78 -0.77
C SER A 208 9.72 -1.48 -2.10
N CYS A 209 8.85 -1.27 -3.09
CA CYS A 209 9.00 -1.85 -4.43
C CYS A 209 10.27 -1.33 -5.13
N ALA A 210 10.58 -0.04 -5.02
CA ALA A 210 11.79 0.55 -5.57
C ALA A 210 13.05 -0.07 -4.95
N HIS A 211 13.08 -0.26 -3.61
CA HIS A 211 14.18 -0.94 -2.94
C HIS A 211 14.45 -2.32 -3.56
N TRP A 212 13.41 -3.14 -3.71
CA TRP A 212 13.55 -4.47 -4.35
C TRP A 212 14.04 -4.40 -5.80
N ILE A 213 13.48 -3.51 -6.62
CA ILE A 213 13.88 -3.40 -8.04
C ILE A 213 15.32 -2.92 -8.19
N LEU A 214 15.77 -2.03 -7.31
CA LEU A 214 17.11 -1.45 -7.36
C LEU A 214 18.18 -2.36 -6.76
N GLN A 215 17.79 -3.29 -5.89
CA GLN A 215 18.67 -4.32 -5.32
C GLN A 215 18.94 -5.48 -6.29
N VAL A 216 18.11 -5.66 -7.34
CA VAL A 216 18.32 -6.60 -8.45
C VAL A 216 19.28 -6.02 -9.49
#